data_AF-A0A962WDZ4-F1
#
_entry.id   AF-A0A962WDZ4-F1
#
_cell.length_a   1.000
_cell.length_b   1.000
_cell.length_c   1.000
_cell.angle_alpha   90.00
_cell.angle_beta   90.00
_cell.angle_gamma   90.00
#
_symmetry.space_group_name_H-M   'P 1'
#
loop_
_entity.id
_entity.type
_entity.pdbx_description
1 polymer ?
#
loop_
_entity_poly.entity_id
_entity_poly.type
_entity_poly.pdbx_seq_one_letter_code
_entity_poly.pdbx_strand_id
1 'polypeptide(L)' 'MSDLQAIIEEAFERRADITPRNVETHVKDAVMEAIEMLDSGKLRVAERQGVGQWTVNEWLKKAVLL' A
#
# COMPACT_ATOMS: atom_id res chain seq x y z
N MET A 1 1.94 1.57 12.17
CA MET A 1 2.32 0.79 10.97
C MET A 1 1.30 -0.29 10.62
N SER A 2 0.58 -0.90 11.58
CA SER A 2 -0.51 -1.85 11.29
C SER A 2 -1.69 -1.24 10.54
N ASP A 3 -1.96 0.04 10.78
CA ASP A 3 -3.21 0.65 10.29
C ASP A 3 -3.16 0.92 8.78
N LEU A 4 -2.00 1.38 8.27
CA LEU A 4 -1.84 1.68 6.84
C LEU A 4 -1.99 0.42 5.97
N GLN A 5 -1.31 -0.66 6.37
CA GLN A 5 -1.41 -1.94 5.66
C GLN A 5 -2.84 -2.47 5.67
N ALA A 6 -3.50 -2.47 6.84
CA ALA A 6 -4.87 -2.96 6.97
C ALA A 6 -5.86 -2.15 6.10
N ILE A 7 -5.75 -0.81 6.10
CA ILE A 7 -6.59 0.07 5.28
C ILE A 7 -6.41 -0.25 3.79
N ILE A 8 -5.16 -0.40 3.33
CA ILE A 8 -4.87 -0.68 1.93
C ILE A 8 -5.34 -2.08 1.53
N GLU A 9 -5.15 -3.08 2.39
CA GLU A 9 -5.63 -4.43 2.13
C GLU A 9 -7.15 -4.48 2.05
N GLU A 10 -7.85 -3.87 3.00
CA GLU A 10 -9.32 -3.80 3.00
C GLU A 10 -9.84 -3.03 1.77
N ALA A 11 -9.25 -1.86 1.46
CA ALA A 11 -9.59 -1.09 0.28
C ALA A 11 -9.37 -1.89 -1.01
N PHE A 12 -8.29 -2.66 -1.09
CA PHE A 12 -7.98 -3.47 -2.26
C PHE A 12 -8.99 -4.60 -2.48
N GLU A 13 -9.50 -5.23 -1.42
CA GLU A 13 -10.54 -6.26 -1.55
C GLU A 13 -11.83 -5.71 -2.16
N ARG A 14 -12.21 -4.48 -1.82
CA ARG A 14 -13.38 -3.78 -2.39
C ARG A 14 -13.07 -2.81 -3.53
N ARG A 15 -11.89 -2.91 -4.17
CA ARG A 15 -11.41 -1.97 -5.20
C ARG A 15 -12.35 -1.79 -6.39
N ALA A 16 -13.18 -2.79 -6.70
CA ALA A 16 -14.15 -2.71 -7.79
C ALA A 16 -15.21 -1.62 -7.56
N ASP A 17 -15.47 -1.28 -6.30
CA ASP A 17 -16.43 -0.25 -5.89
C ASP A 17 -15.76 1.11 -5.66
N ILE A 18 -14.43 1.18 -5.72
CA ILE A 18 -13.66 2.40 -5.50
C ILE A 18 -13.47 3.14 -6.83
N THR A 19 -13.83 4.41 -6.83
CA THR A 19 -13.63 5.34 -7.95
C THR A 19 -13.09 6.68 -7.43
N PRO A 20 -12.50 7.51 -8.29
CA PRO A 20 -12.03 8.84 -7.89
C PRO A 20 -13.11 9.76 -7.31
N ARG A 21 -14.41 9.45 -7.49
CA ARG A 21 -15.54 10.26 -7.03
C ARG A 21 -16.12 9.84 -5.69
N ASN A 22 -15.92 8.58 -5.29
CA ASN A 22 -16.56 7.99 -4.10
C ASN A 22 -15.56 7.39 -3.09
N VAL A 23 -14.25 7.45 -3.38
CA VAL A 23 -13.22 6.97 -2.44
C VAL A 23 -13.32 7.71 -1.11
N GLU A 24 -13.26 6.95 -0.02
CA GLU A 24 -13.26 7.49 1.33
C GLU A 24 -11.94 8.21 1.62
N THR A 25 -12.01 9.34 2.35
CA THR A 25 -10.84 10.19 2.61
C THR A 25 -9.70 9.40 3.25
N HIS A 26 -9.99 8.54 4.24
CA HIS A 26 -8.96 7.78 4.93
C HIS A 26 -8.25 6.75 4.01
N VAL A 27 -8.96 6.17 3.04
CA VAL A 27 -8.36 5.24 2.05
C VAL A 27 -7.43 6.02 1.13
N LYS A 28 -7.89 7.18 0.63
CA LYS A 28 -7.07 8.05 -0.21
C LYS A 28 -5.82 8.51 0.51
N ASP A 29 -5.94 8.95 1.76
CA ASP A 29 -4.81 9.41 2.57
C ASP A 29 -3.81 8.27 2.81
N ALA A 30 -4.29 7.06 3.11
CA ALA A 30 -3.43 5.89 3.31
C ALA A 30 -2.67 5.50 2.04
N VAL A 31 -3.33 5.54 0.87
CA VAL A 31 -2.67 5.29 -0.42
C VAL A 31 -1.61 6.36 -0.69
N MET A 32 -1.94 7.64 -0.52
CA MET A 32 -1.00 8.74 -0.73
C MET A 32 0.22 8.65 0.18
N GLU A 33 0.03 8.32 1.46
CA GLU A 33 1.11 8.12 2.42
C GLU A 33 2.00 6.93 2.01
N ALA A 34 1.42 5.81 1.57
CA ALA A 34 2.17 4.67 1.07
C ALA A 34 3.03 5.04 -0.17
N ILE A 35 2.48 5.82 -1.11
CA ILE A 35 3.22 6.32 -2.28
C ILE A 35 4.35 7.25 -1.85
N GLU A 36 4.14 8.17 -0.91
CA GLU A 36 5.19 9.07 -0.40
C GLU A 36 6.31 8.30 0.32
N MET A 37 5.96 7.26 1.09
CA MET A 37 6.95 6.40 1.74
C MET A 37 7.76 5.57 0.72
N LEU A 38 7.15 5.13 -0.37
CA LEU A 38 7.84 4.48 -1.48
C LEU A 38 8.78 5.45 -2.20
N ASP A 39 8.32 6.67 -2.49
CA ASP A 39 9.08 7.72 -3.19
C ASP A 39 10.31 8.16 -2.37
N SER A 40 10.10 8.39 -1.07
CA SER A 40 11.20 8.71 -0.13
C SER A 40 12.11 7.52 0.18
N GLY A 41 11.77 6.31 -0.28
CA GLY A 41 12.53 5.09 -0.04
C GLY A 41 12.48 4.58 1.41
N LYS A 42 11.58 5.13 2.25
CA LYS A 42 11.31 4.66 3.61
C LYS A 42 10.70 3.27 3.63
N LEU A 43 9.90 2.94 2.61
CA LEU A 43 9.35 1.62 2.37
C LEU A 43 9.83 1.11 1.01
N ARG A 44 9.96 -0.21 0.86
CA ARG A 44 10.21 -0.85 -0.43
C ARG A 44 9.28 -2.03 -0.66
N VAL A 45 8.90 -2.23 -1.92
CA VAL A 45 8.04 -3.35 -2.34
C VAL A 45 8.69 -4.71 -2.04
N ALA A 46 10.02 -4.81 -2.12
CA ALA A 46 10.75 -5.99 -1.72
C ALA A 46 11.99 -5.60 -0.94
N GLU A 47 12.23 -6.31 0.16
CA GLU A 47 13.34 -6.07 1.08
C GLU A 47 14.12 -7.35 1.33
N ARG A 48 15.44 -7.21 1.44
CA ARG A 48 16.34 -8.35 1.64
C ARG A 48 16.42 -8.68 3.13
N GLN A 49 15.95 -9.86 3.52
CA GLN A 49 16.02 -10.37 4.90
C GLN A 49 17.32 -11.14 5.17
N GLY A 50 18.00 -11.61 4.13
CA GLY A 50 19.25 -12.36 4.23
C GLY A 50 19.90 -12.62 2.88
N VAL A 51 21.03 -13.33 2.87
CA VAL A 51 21.70 -13.71 1.62
C VAL A 51 20.76 -14.61 0.80
N GLY A 52 20.34 -14.14 -0.37
CA GLY A 52 19.40 -14.83 -1.25
C GLY A 52 17.94 -14.82 -0.80
N GLN A 53 17.61 -14.20 0.35
CA GLN A 53 16.24 -14.15 0.87
C GLN A 53 15.64 -12.75 0.73
N TRP A 54 14.55 -12.67 -0.02
CA TRP A 54 13.77 -11.46 -0.24
C TRP A 54 12.34 -11.69 0.23
N THR A 55 11.82 -10.72 0.97
CA THR A 55 10.41 -10.67 1.36
C THR A 55 9.72 -9.57 0.56
N VAL A 56 8.54 -9.88 0.03
CA VAL A 56 7.73 -8.94 -0.73
C VAL A 56 6.65 -8.38 0.19
N ASN A 57 6.60 -7.05 0.28
CA ASN A 57 5.52 -6.31 0.92
C ASN A 57 4.36 -6.18 -0.08
N GLU A 58 3.52 -7.22 -0.20
CA GLU A 58 2.47 -7.27 -1.24
C GLU A 58 1.46 -6.12 -1.14
N TRP A 59 1.15 -5.66 0.07
CA TRP A 59 0.25 -4.53 0.29
C TRP A 59 0.75 -3.23 -0.35
N LEU A 60 2.06 -3.04 -0.51
CA LEU A 60 2.60 -1.89 -1.24
C LEU A 60 2.32 -1.97 -2.74
N LYS A 61 2.23 -3.19 -3.31
CA LYS A 61 1.76 -3.35 -4.70
C LYS A 61 0.27 -3.06 -4.81
N LYS A 62 -0.52 -3.49 -3.81
CA LYS A 62 -1.95 -3.15 -3.72
C LYS A 62 -2.14 -1.63 -3.66
N ALA A 63 -1.31 -0.93 -2.87
CA ALA A 63 -1.29 0.53 -2.80
C ALA A 63 -1.03 1.20 -4.17
N VAL A 64 -0.11 0.65 -4.97
CA VAL A 64 0.21 1.16 -6.31
C VAL A 64 -0.91 0.93 -7.33
N LEU A 65 -1.74 -0.10 -7.13
CA LEU A 65 -2.86 -0.44 -8.00
C LEU A 65 -4.16 0.30 -7.67
N LEU A 66 -4.29 0.79 -6.43
CA LEU A 66 -5.41 1.62 -5.95
C LEU A 66 -5.21 3.09 -6.37
#